data_AF-U1Q1U6-F1
#
_entry.id   AF-U1Q1U6-F1
#
_cell.length_a   1.000
_cell.length_b   1.000
_cell.length_c   1.000
_cell.angle_alpha   90.00
_cell.angle_beta   90.00
_cell.angle_gamma   90.00
#
_symmetry.space_group_name_H-M   'P 1'
#
loop_
_entity.id
_entity.type
_entity.pdbx_description
1 polymer ?
#
loop_
_entity_poly.entity_id
_entity_poly.type
_entity_poly.pdbx_seq_one_letter_code
_entity_poly.pdbx_strand_id
1 'polypeptide(L)'
;MADPARARRVADRIHKTVAQVLERRIKDPRLGFVTITDVRVTGDLQQATVFYTVYGTEGERRRSASALKSATGLIRSEVGKALGIRLTPTISFQLDSLPTTARSIEDALAQAQARDAAIARAAEGASYAGDANPYRTKDEDEDATSSDSAESAASPEEAMHEQDVFADEQEGGVDNRQIAALQAQAMAEAAQADAESRSSHDQL
;
A
#
# COMPACT_ATOMS: atom_id res chain seq x y z
N MET A 1 -11.98 26.54 -25.25
CA MET A 1 -11.70 25.13 -24.93
C MET A 1 -10.24 25.04 -24.54
N ALA A 2 -9.92 24.48 -23.38
CA ALA A 2 -8.53 24.37 -22.91
C ALA A 2 -7.74 23.44 -23.83
N ASP A 3 -6.57 23.88 -24.30
CA ASP A 3 -5.65 23.01 -25.04
C ASP A 3 -4.81 22.19 -24.04
N PRO A 4 -5.08 20.88 -23.86
CA PRO A 4 -4.34 20.06 -22.91
C PRO A 4 -2.85 19.95 -23.27
N ALA A 5 -2.47 20.06 -24.55
CA ALA A 5 -1.08 20.04 -24.97
C ALA A 5 -0.36 21.33 -24.57
N ARG A 6 -1.07 22.47 -24.57
CA ARG A 6 -0.53 23.73 -24.03
C ARG A 6 -0.34 23.67 -22.52
N ALA A 7 -1.31 23.13 -21.78
CA ALA A 7 -1.20 22.99 -20.33
C ALA A 7 0.00 22.11 -19.93
N ARG A 8 0.22 20.99 -20.63
CA ARG A 8 1.39 20.11 -20.41
C ARG A 8 2.72 20.85 -20.66
N ARG A 9 2.86 21.56 -21.78
CA ARG A 9 4.08 22.33 -22.07
C ARG A 9 4.37 23.39 -21.01
N VAL A 10 3.32 24.06 -20.51
CA VAL A 10 3.45 25.04 -19.43
C VAL A 10 3.85 24.34 -18.13
N ALA A 11 3.24 23.21 -17.80
CA ALA A 11 3.60 22.41 -16.64
C ALA A 11 5.08 21.99 -16.65
N ASP A 12 5.58 21.46 -17.78
CA ASP A 12 6.98 21.06 -17.93
C ASP A 12 7.95 22.24 -17.75
N ARG A 13 7.58 23.41 -18.27
CA ARG A 13 8.37 24.63 -18.14
C ARG A 13 8.39 25.12 -16.70
N ILE A 14 7.25 25.08 -16.01
CA ILE A 14 7.15 25.40 -14.57
C ILE A 14 8.00 24.43 -13.77
N HIS A 15 7.88 23.12 -14.00
CA HIS A 15 8.64 22.09 -13.31
C HIS A 15 10.15 22.36 -13.38
N LYS A 16 10.69 22.57 -14.59
CA LYS A 16 12.12 22.88 -14.80
C LYS A 16 12.55 24.17 -14.10
N THR A 17 11.72 25.22 -14.21
CA THR A 17 12.04 26.52 -13.60
C THR A 17 12.03 26.45 -12.08
N VAL A 18 11.02 25.81 -11.50
CA VAL A 18 10.89 25.64 -10.05
C VAL A 18 12.06 24.82 -9.50
N ALA A 19 12.42 23.72 -10.15
CA ALA A 19 13.59 22.92 -9.77
C ALA A 19 14.88 23.74 -9.79
N GLN A 20 15.11 24.53 -10.85
CA GLN A 20 16.28 25.40 -10.96
C GLN A 20 16.31 26.50 -9.89
N VAL A 21 15.14 27.08 -9.56
CA VAL A 21 15.02 28.11 -8.51
C VAL A 21 15.31 27.52 -7.14
N LEU A 22 14.79 26.33 -6.84
CA LEU A 22 15.07 25.61 -5.60
C LEU A 22 16.56 25.34 -5.43
N GLU A 23 17.21 24.81 -6.47
CA GLU A 23 18.65 24.48 -6.43
C GLU A 23 19.53 25.72 -6.26
N ARG A 24 19.24 26.81 -6.98
CA ARG A 24 20.15 27.97 -7.06
C ARG A 24 19.87 29.08 -6.06
N ARG A 25 18.60 29.32 -5.73
CA ARG A 25 18.15 30.53 -5.00
C ARG A 25 17.72 30.23 -3.56
N ILE A 26 17.27 29.02 -3.27
CA ILE A 26 16.68 28.69 -1.96
C ILE A 26 17.71 27.92 -1.13
N LYS A 27 18.53 28.66 -0.38
CA LYS A 27 19.47 28.11 0.62
C LYS A 27 18.96 28.40 2.03
N ASP A 28 17.73 27.97 2.33
CA ASP A 28 17.17 28.12 3.67
C ASP A 28 17.55 26.91 4.52
N PRO A 29 18.21 27.08 5.68
CA PRO A 29 18.55 25.98 6.58
C PRO A 29 17.33 25.22 7.13
N ARG A 30 16.12 25.80 7.03
CA ARG A 30 14.85 25.16 7.42
C ARG A 30 14.27 24.27 6.32
N LEU A 31 14.73 24.43 5.08
CA LEU A 31 14.32 23.60 3.96
C LEU A 31 15.16 22.32 3.99
N GLY A 32 14.49 21.18 4.18
CA GLY A 32 15.15 19.88 4.04
C GLY A 32 15.53 19.57 2.59
N PHE A 33 15.91 18.33 2.32
CA PHE A 33 16.17 17.89 0.94
C PHE A 33 14.82 17.72 0.21
N VAL A 34 14.38 18.78 -0.47
CA VAL A 34 13.12 18.84 -1.20
C VAL A 34 13.34 18.45 -2.66
N THR A 35 12.51 17.55 -3.18
CA THR A 35 12.49 17.17 -4.59
C THR A 35 11.11 17.41 -5.17
N ILE A 36 11.04 17.97 -6.38
CA ILE A 36 9.79 18.14 -7.11
C ILE A 36 9.52 16.87 -7.92
N THR A 37 8.35 16.27 -7.75
CA THR A 37 7.97 15.05 -8.46
C THR A 37 7.19 15.36 -9.73
N ASP A 38 6.20 16.25 -9.64
CA ASP A 38 5.28 16.56 -10.74
C ASP A 38 4.71 17.98 -10.61
N VAL A 39 4.21 18.53 -11.71
CA VAL A 39 3.47 19.79 -11.75
C VAL A 39 2.20 19.61 -12.57
N ARG A 40 1.05 19.97 -11.99
CA ARG A 40 -0.23 19.98 -12.70
C ARG A 40 -0.74 21.40 -12.86
N VAL A 41 -1.19 21.71 -14.06
CA VAL A 41 -1.72 23.03 -14.40
C VAL A 41 -3.16 22.86 -14.87
N THR A 42 -4.04 23.76 -14.43
CA THR A 42 -5.44 23.77 -14.86
C THR A 42 -5.57 24.14 -16.34
N GLY A 43 -6.68 23.75 -16.98
CA GLY A 43 -6.88 23.99 -18.41
C GLY A 43 -6.91 25.47 -18.81
N ASP A 44 -7.21 26.36 -17.87
CA ASP A 44 -7.19 27.82 -18.03
C ASP A 44 -5.82 28.45 -17.71
N LEU A 45 -4.82 27.64 -17.32
CA LEU A 45 -3.45 28.06 -16.97
C LEU A 45 -3.36 29.03 -15.80
N GLN A 46 -4.41 29.16 -14.98
CA GLN A 46 -4.43 30.11 -13.86
C GLN A 46 -3.92 29.50 -12.55
N GLN A 47 -3.99 28.18 -12.41
CA GLN A 47 -3.58 27.48 -11.20
C GLN A 47 -2.55 26.40 -11.57
N ALA A 48 -1.47 26.32 -10.78
CA ALA A 48 -0.44 25.31 -10.91
C ALA A 48 -0.19 24.67 -9.53
N THR A 49 -0.42 23.37 -9.43
CA THR A 49 -0.10 22.56 -8.26
C THR A 49 1.23 21.87 -8.47
N VAL A 50 2.18 22.15 -7.60
CA VAL A 50 3.52 21.55 -7.59
C VAL A 50 3.55 20.47 -6.51
N PHE A 51 3.80 19.23 -6.94
CA PHE A 51 3.97 18.08 -6.07
C PHE A 51 5.43 17.95 -5.67
N TYR A 52 5.68 17.81 -4.38
CA TYR A 52 7.03 17.69 -3.85
C TYR A 52 7.12 16.63 -2.77
N THR A 53 8.29 16.02 -2.65
CA THR A 53 8.68 15.15 -1.54
C THR A 53 9.77 15.83 -0.72
N VAL A 54 9.83 15.50 0.56
CA VAL A 54 10.88 15.95 1.47
C VAL A 54 11.50 14.72 2.09
N TYR A 55 12.80 14.58 1.95
CA TYR A 55 13.53 13.56 2.69
C TYR A 55 13.67 14.00 4.15
N GLY A 56 13.14 13.20 5.07
CA GLY A 56 13.26 13.46 6.51
C GLY A 56 12.02 13.08 7.32
N THR A 57 12.03 13.53 8.58
CA THR A 57 10.97 13.34 9.58
C THR A 57 9.75 14.22 9.29
N GLU A 58 8.62 13.91 9.92
CA GLU A 58 7.40 14.72 9.80
C GLU A 58 7.60 16.16 10.30
N GLY A 59 8.48 16.38 11.29
CA GLY A 59 8.86 17.72 11.74
C GLY A 59 9.57 18.53 10.64
N GLU A 60 10.45 17.89 9.87
CA GLU A 60 11.17 18.51 8.75
C GLU A 60 10.25 18.79 7.56
N ARG A 61 9.28 17.91 7.30
CA ARG A 61 8.23 18.16 6.30
C ARG A 61 7.45 19.43 6.59
N ARG A 62 6.99 19.62 7.84
CA ARG A 62 6.26 20.84 8.23
C ARG A 62 7.11 22.10 8.11
N ARG A 63 8.38 22.05 8.53
CA ARG A 63 9.32 23.18 8.38
C ARG A 63 9.55 23.52 6.91
N SER A 64 9.75 22.51 6.08
CA SER A 64 9.97 22.67 4.64
C SER A 64 8.71 23.21 3.95
N ALA A 65 7.51 22.76 4.33
CA ALA A 65 6.25 23.29 3.83
C ALA A 65 6.09 24.78 4.15
N SER A 66 6.45 25.21 5.37
CA SER A 66 6.45 26.62 5.74
C SER A 66 7.47 27.43 4.95
N ALA A 67 8.68 26.91 4.74
CA ALA A 67 9.72 27.57 3.95
C ALA A 67 9.30 27.74 2.48
N LEU A 68 8.74 26.69 1.86
CA LEU A 68 8.18 26.76 0.51
C LEU A 68 7.04 27.77 0.41
N LYS A 69 6.15 27.80 1.40
CA LYS A 69 5.04 28.78 1.44
C LYS A 69 5.58 30.21 1.43
N SER A 70 6.61 30.52 2.21
CA SER A 70 7.27 31.83 2.21
C SER A 70 8.00 32.12 0.89
N ALA A 71 8.58 31.11 0.26
CA ALA A 71 9.28 31.24 -1.01
C ALA A 71 8.34 31.34 -2.23
N THR A 72 7.03 31.06 -2.08
CA THR A 72 6.04 31.08 -3.17
C THR A 72 6.10 32.36 -4.01
N GLY A 73 6.24 33.53 -3.37
CA GLY A 73 6.30 34.82 -4.07
C GLY A 73 7.52 34.93 -5.00
N LEU A 74 8.69 34.52 -4.50
CA LEU A 74 9.93 34.49 -5.27
C LEU A 74 9.84 33.49 -6.42
N ILE A 75 9.38 32.27 -6.13
CA ILE A 75 9.20 31.21 -7.14
C ILE A 75 8.24 31.68 -8.24
N ARG A 76 7.09 32.26 -7.87
CA ARG A 76 6.13 32.80 -8.84
C ARG A 76 6.74 33.88 -9.72
N SER A 77 7.55 34.77 -9.16
CA SER A 77 8.21 35.83 -9.94
C SER A 77 9.19 35.28 -10.98
N GLU A 78 9.97 34.26 -10.63
CA GLU A 78 10.93 33.63 -11.54
C GLU A 78 10.20 32.80 -12.60
N VAL A 79 9.13 32.10 -12.23
CA VAL A 79 8.24 31.38 -13.15
C VAL A 79 7.60 32.35 -14.16
N GLY A 80 7.11 33.50 -13.71
CA GLY A 80 6.56 34.53 -14.61
C GLY A 80 7.58 35.02 -15.65
N LYS A 81 8.83 35.27 -15.21
CA LYS A 81 9.94 35.65 -16.11
C LYS A 81 10.28 34.52 -17.10
N ALA A 82 10.27 33.27 -16.66
CA ALA A 82 10.65 32.12 -17.48
C ALA A 82 9.57 31.69 -18.49
N LEU A 83 8.29 31.91 -18.16
CA LEU A 83 7.15 31.61 -19.03
C LEU A 83 6.88 32.72 -20.05
N GLY A 84 7.12 33.99 -19.70
CA GLY A 84 6.87 35.13 -20.60
C GLY A 84 5.39 35.31 -20.97
N ILE A 85 4.48 34.81 -20.14
CA ILE A 85 3.03 34.86 -20.38
C ILE A 85 2.37 36.02 -19.62
N ARG A 86 1.28 36.55 -20.17
CA ARG A 86 0.56 37.70 -19.60
C ARG A 86 0.04 37.46 -18.18
N LEU A 87 -0.43 36.25 -17.90
CA LEU A 87 -0.95 35.86 -16.59
C LEU A 87 -0.09 34.72 -16.04
N THR A 88 0.61 34.98 -14.94
CA THR A 88 1.38 33.95 -14.24
C THR A 88 0.43 33.13 -13.35
N PRO A 89 0.46 31.79 -13.41
CA PRO A 89 -0.39 30.96 -12.58
C PRO A 89 -0.09 31.17 -11.09
N THR A 90 -1.12 30.99 -10.27
CA THR A 90 -0.94 30.85 -8.82
C THR A 90 -0.35 29.49 -8.54
N ILE A 91 0.73 29.46 -7.76
CA ILE A 91 1.46 28.24 -7.43
C ILE A 91 1.01 27.76 -6.05
N SER A 92 0.52 26.53 -5.98
CA SER A 92 0.25 25.80 -4.74
C SER A 92 1.23 24.64 -4.60
N PHE A 93 1.61 24.33 -3.35
CA PHE A 93 2.52 23.23 -3.05
C PHE A 93 1.76 22.13 -2.33
N GLN A 94 1.91 20.89 -2.80
CA GLN A 94 1.29 19.72 -2.19
C GLN A 94 2.34 18.64 -1.96
N LEU A 95 2.34 18.07 -0.75
CA LEU A 95 3.22 16.97 -0.42
C LEU A 95 2.77 15.72 -1.20
N ASP A 96 3.74 15.07 -1.83
CA ASP A 96 3.53 13.85 -2.59
C ASP A 96 3.54 12.62 -1.67
N SER A 97 2.53 11.76 -1.80
CA SER A 97 2.40 10.51 -1.06
C SER A 97 3.08 9.32 -1.75
N LEU A 98 3.49 9.45 -3.02
CA LEU A 98 4.09 8.39 -3.83
C LEU A 98 5.25 7.62 -3.15
N PRO A 99 6.17 8.26 -2.38
CA PRO A 99 7.27 7.54 -1.72
C PRO A 99 6.77 6.50 -0.70
N THR A 100 5.63 6.76 -0.07
CA THR A 100 5.04 5.85 0.94
C THR A 100 4.40 4.65 0.26
N THR A 101 3.74 4.86 -0.88
CA THR A 101 3.09 3.79 -1.65
C THR A 101 4.10 2.80 -2.22
N ALA A 102 5.23 3.27 -2.74
CA ALA A 102 6.28 2.40 -3.28
C ALA A 102 6.77 1.37 -2.24
N ARG A 103 7.06 1.82 -1.01
CA ARG A 103 7.47 0.94 0.11
C ARG A 103 6.42 -0.12 0.42
N SER A 104 5.14 0.26 0.47
CA SER A 104 4.08 -0.70 0.78
C SER A 104 3.96 -1.82 -0.28
N ILE A 105 4.24 -1.51 -1.55
CA ILE A 105 4.24 -2.49 -2.63
C ILE A 105 5.46 -3.41 -2.51
N GLU A 106 6.64 -2.86 -2.22
CA GLU A 106 7.86 -3.62 -1.98
C GLU A 106 7.69 -4.59 -0.81
N ASP A 107 7.11 -4.12 0.30
CA ASP A 107 6.83 -4.91 1.50
C ASP A 107 5.85 -6.05 1.20
N ALA A 108 4.77 -5.77 0.45
CA ALA A 108 3.79 -6.77 0.04
C ALA A 108 4.42 -7.84 -0.87
N LEU A 109 5.29 -7.43 -1.81
CA LEU A 109 5.97 -8.35 -2.72
C LEU A 109 6.98 -9.22 -1.96
N ALA A 110 7.73 -8.64 -1.03
CA ALA A 110 8.65 -9.39 -0.17
C ALA A 110 7.90 -10.42 0.69
N GLN A 111 6.74 -10.05 1.22
CA GLN A 111 5.90 -10.97 2.00
C GLN A 111 5.35 -12.12 1.14
N ALA A 112 4.92 -11.84 -0.10
CA ALA A 112 4.46 -12.87 -1.03
C ALA A 112 5.58 -13.86 -1.38
N GLN A 113 6.77 -13.36 -1.74
CA GLN A 113 7.93 -14.21 -2.05
C GLN A 113 8.33 -15.10 -0.87
N ALA A 114 8.28 -14.58 0.37
CA ALA A 114 8.58 -15.35 1.56
C ALA A 114 7.56 -16.49 1.80
N ARG A 115 6.27 -16.25 1.53
CA ARG A 115 5.21 -17.26 1.62
C ARG A 115 5.37 -18.33 0.54
N ASP A 116 5.60 -17.92 -0.70
CA ASP A 116 5.80 -18.85 -1.82
C ASP A 116 7.02 -19.76 -1.59
N ALA A 117 8.12 -19.19 -1.09
CA ALA A 117 9.31 -19.97 -0.73
C ALA A 117 9.04 -20.95 0.43
N ALA A 118 8.15 -20.60 1.38
CA ALA A 118 7.74 -21.50 2.44
C ALA A 118 6.88 -22.67 1.91
N ILE A 119 5.93 -22.39 1.01
CA ILE A 119 5.10 -23.41 0.35
C ILE A 119 5.98 -24.33 -0.50
N ALA A 120 6.92 -23.80 -1.28
CA ALA A 120 7.83 -24.60 -2.09
C ALA A 120 8.67 -25.56 -1.23
N ARG A 121 9.24 -25.08 -0.11
CA ARG A 121 9.96 -25.93 0.84
C ARG A 121 9.07 -27.01 1.48
N ALA A 122 7.83 -26.69 1.80
CA ALA A 122 6.88 -27.66 2.34
C ALA A 122 6.47 -28.71 1.30
N ALA A 123 6.40 -28.33 0.02
CA ALA A 123 6.05 -29.21 -1.09
C ALA A 123 7.18 -30.21 -1.45
N GLU A 124 8.46 -29.83 -1.30
CA GLU A 124 9.61 -30.71 -1.59
C GLU A 124 9.60 -32.03 -0.82
N GLY A 125 8.98 -32.07 0.38
CA GLY A 125 8.84 -33.27 1.19
C GLY A 125 7.42 -33.85 1.25
N ALA A 126 6.46 -33.26 0.55
CA ALA A 126 5.05 -33.66 0.65
C ALA A 126 4.72 -34.78 -0.35
N SER A 127 4.13 -35.88 0.14
CA SER A 127 3.45 -36.85 -0.72
C SER A 127 2.11 -36.27 -1.17
N TYR A 128 1.74 -36.46 -2.44
CA TYR A 128 0.43 -36.09 -2.93
C TYR A 128 -0.66 -36.82 -2.13
N ALA A 129 -1.72 -36.10 -1.74
CA ALA A 129 -2.77 -36.61 -0.86
C ALA A 129 -3.80 -37.52 -1.57
N GLY A 130 -3.57 -37.88 -2.84
CA GLY A 130 -4.46 -38.72 -3.63
C GLY A 130 -3.74 -39.89 -4.29
N ASP A 131 -4.51 -40.89 -4.71
CA ASP A 131 -4.00 -42.05 -5.44
C ASP A 131 -3.57 -41.68 -6.88
N ALA A 132 -2.64 -42.46 -7.44
CA ALA A 132 -1.97 -42.19 -8.71
C ALA A 132 -2.91 -42.12 -9.95
N ASN A 133 -4.15 -42.58 -9.82
CA ASN A 133 -5.15 -42.45 -10.87
C ASN A 133 -6.51 -42.00 -10.26
N PRO A 134 -6.92 -40.73 -10.46
CA PRO A 134 -8.19 -40.22 -9.96
C PRO A 134 -9.39 -40.65 -10.81
N TYR A 135 -9.20 -41.40 -11.90
CA TYR A 135 -10.27 -41.83 -12.80
C TYR A 135 -10.65 -43.29 -12.58
N ARG A 136 -11.97 -43.55 -12.51
CA ARG A 136 -12.54 -44.89 -12.44
C ARG A 136 -12.48 -45.56 -13.81
N THR A 137 -11.65 -46.59 -13.96
CA THR A 137 -11.62 -47.45 -15.14
C THR A 137 -12.78 -48.43 -15.11
N LYS A 138 -13.43 -48.66 -16.26
CA LYS A 138 -14.73 -49.35 -16.38
C LYS A 138 -14.63 -50.85 -16.63
N ASP A 139 -13.47 -51.47 -16.39
CA ASP A 139 -13.17 -52.83 -16.86
C ASP A 139 -13.00 -53.88 -15.74
N GLU A 140 -13.69 -53.73 -14.59
CA GLU A 140 -13.69 -54.76 -13.53
C GLU A 140 -15.10 -55.31 -13.18
N ASP A 141 -16.10 -55.11 -14.03
CA ASP A 141 -17.46 -55.64 -13.83
C ASP A 141 -17.84 -56.71 -14.88
N GLU A 142 -17.03 -57.76 -15.06
CA GLU A 142 -17.46 -59.02 -15.70
C GLU A 142 -16.83 -60.24 -14.99
N ASP A 143 -17.51 -60.77 -13.98
CA ASP A 143 -17.81 -62.21 -13.80
C ASP A 143 -18.15 -62.57 -12.34
N ALA A 144 -19.44 -62.85 -12.07
CA ALA A 144 -19.89 -64.06 -11.38
C ALA A 144 -21.43 -64.04 -11.24
N THR A 145 -22.05 -64.95 -11.99
CA THR A 145 -23.46 -65.23 -12.09
C THR A 145 -24.08 -65.85 -10.84
N SER A 146 -25.22 -65.27 -10.42
CA SER A 146 -26.47 -65.87 -9.91
C SER A 146 -26.47 -67.08 -8.95
N SER A 147 -27.15 -66.92 -7.80
CA SER A 147 -28.23 -67.85 -7.38
C SER A 147 -29.18 -67.18 -6.38
N ASP A 148 -30.46 -67.34 -6.67
CA ASP A 148 -31.67 -66.83 -6.02
C ASP A 148 -31.96 -67.49 -4.65
N SER A 149 -32.56 -66.75 -3.69
CA SER A 149 -33.43 -67.24 -2.58
C SER A 149 -33.91 -66.12 -1.62
N ALA A 150 -35.18 -65.75 -1.76
CA ALA A 150 -36.23 -65.41 -0.76
C ALA A 150 -35.92 -64.76 0.63
N GLU A 151 -36.61 -63.63 0.85
CA GLU A 151 -37.32 -63.12 2.05
C GLU A 151 -36.72 -63.27 3.48
N SER A 152 -36.49 -62.13 4.17
CA SER A 152 -37.36 -61.68 5.29
C SER A 152 -36.75 -60.49 6.05
N ALA A 153 -37.65 -59.64 6.56
CA ALA A 153 -37.51 -58.33 7.21
C ALA A 153 -36.66 -58.26 8.49
N ALA A 154 -35.96 -57.13 8.74
CA ALA A 154 -36.43 -56.00 9.57
C ALA A 154 -35.29 -55.06 10.06
N SER A 155 -35.55 -53.75 9.90
CA SER A 155 -34.89 -52.47 10.27
C SER A 155 -34.44 -52.31 11.75
N PRO A 156 -33.71 -51.24 12.20
CA PRO A 156 -33.70 -49.81 11.76
C PRO A 156 -32.27 -49.17 11.62
N GLU A 157 -32.01 -47.96 11.12
CA GLU A 157 -32.60 -46.61 11.32
C GLU A 157 -32.29 -45.63 10.15
N GLU A 158 -33.26 -44.75 9.86
CA GLU A 158 -33.23 -43.28 9.58
C GLU A 158 -32.05 -42.60 8.81
N ALA A 159 -32.22 -41.57 7.97
CA ALA A 159 -33.36 -40.83 7.45
C ALA A 159 -32.92 -39.97 6.23
N MET A 160 -33.93 -39.49 5.50
CA MET A 160 -33.89 -38.81 4.21
C MET A 160 -33.66 -37.29 4.29
N HIS A 161 -33.28 -36.76 3.11
CA HIS A 161 -33.77 -35.55 2.43
C HIS A 161 -33.21 -34.16 2.79
N GLU A 162 -32.39 -33.70 1.83
CA GLU A 162 -32.56 -32.52 0.97
C GLU A 162 -32.81 -31.11 1.53
N GLN A 163 -31.86 -30.24 1.11
CA GLN A 163 -31.99 -28.87 0.59
C GLN A 163 -32.66 -27.82 1.49
N ASP A 164 -31.86 -26.90 2.02
CA ASP A 164 -31.64 -25.58 1.38
C ASP A 164 -30.65 -24.75 2.22
N VAL A 165 -30.25 -23.60 1.65
CA VAL A 165 -29.75 -22.38 2.31
C VAL A 165 -28.25 -22.07 2.16
N PHE A 166 -28.00 -21.12 1.25
CA PHE A 166 -26.90 -20.16 1.31
C PHE A 166 -26.76 -19.56 2.72
N ALA A 167 -25.63 -19.82 3.40
CA ALA A 167 -25.19 -19.04 4.54
C ALA A 167 -23.67 -18.83 4.46
N ASP A 168 -23.29 -17.58 4.21
CA ASP A 168 -21.96 -17.03 4.36
C ASP A 168 -21.74 -16.83 5.87
N GLU A 169 -20.94 -17.69 6.51
CA GLU A 169 -20.49 -17.51 7.89
C GLU A 169 -18.97 -17.63 7.95
N GLN A 170 -18.32 -16.47 7.79
CA GLN A 170 -17.00 -16.23 8.35
C GLN A 170 -17.13 -16.05 9.86
N GLU A 171 -16.79 -17.07 10.65
CA GLU A 171 -16.39 -16.87 12.04
C GLU A 171 -14.98 -17.41 12.27
N GLY A 172 -14.01 -16.55 11.94
CA GLY A 172 -12.65 -16.58 12.44
C GLY A 172 -12.28 -15.19 12.95
N GLY A 173 -13.14 -14.62 13.79
CA GLY A 173 -12.94 -13.32 14.41
C GLY A 173 -11.71 -13.35 15.30
N VAL A 174 -10.59 -12.82 14.82
CA VAL A 174 -9.46 -12.49 15.68
C VAL A 174 -9.95 -11.33 16.56
N ASP A 175 -10.17 -11.61 17.84
CA ASP A 175 -10.68 -10.63 18.80
C ASP A 175 -9.87 -9.34 18.71
N ASN A 176 -10.46 -8.26 18.19
CA ASN A 176 -9.83 -6.94 18.12
C ASN A 176 -9.37 -6.45 19.52
N ARG A 177 -9.94 -7.01 20.60
CA ARG A 177 -9.49 -6.79 21.98
C ARG A 177 -8.14 -7.43 22.28
N GLN A 178 -7.84 -8.61 21.73
CA GLN A 178 -6.54 -9.28 21.93
C GLN A 178 -5.43 -8.54 21.16
N ILE A 179 -5.72 -8.05 19.94
CA ILE A 179 -4.77 -7.23 19.18
C ILE A 179 -4.52 -5.88 19.89
N ALA A 180 -5.56 -5.24 20.40
CA ALA A 180 -5.42 -4.00 21.16
C ALA A 180 -4.67 -4.20 22.50
N ALA A 181 -4.90 -5.33 23.19
CA ALA A 181 -4.19 -5.67 24.43
C ALA A 181 -2.70 -5.93 24.18
N LEU A 182 -2.35 -6.64 23.11
CA LEU A 182 -0.96 -6.88 22.70
C LEU A 182 -0.26 -5.56 22.27
N GLN A 183 -0.95 -4.69 21.54
CA GLN A 183 -0.40 -3.36 21.19
C GLN A 183 -0.22 -2.46 22.42
N ALA A 184 -1.14 -2.49 23.39
CA ALA A 184 -1.02 -1.73 24.63
C ALA A 184 0.12 -2.25 25.52
N GLN A 185 0.34 -3.57 25.59
CA GLN A 185 1.48 -4.17 26.31
C GLN A 185 2.81 -3.76 25.68
N ALA A 186 2.93 -3.84 24.35
CA ALA A 186 4.14 -3.43 23.64
C ALA A 186 4.44 -1.92 23.81
N MET A 187 3.41 -1.06 23.85
CA MET A 187 3.58 0.37 24.10
C MET A 187 4.01 0.67 25.55
N ALA A 188 3.53 -0.11 26.53
CA ALA A 188 3.91 0.06 27.93
C ALA A 188 5.39 -0.36 28.16
N GLU A 189 5.83 -1.43 27.52
CA GLU A 189 7.22 -1.92 27.62
C GLU A 189 8.22 -0.94 26.98
N ALA A 190 7.87 -0.36 25.83
CA ALA A 190 8.69 0.68 25.20
C ALA A 190 8.80 1.96 26.04
N ALA A 191 7.74 2.35 26.74
CA ALA A 191 7.76 3.52 27.63
C ALA A 191 8.62 3.29 28.89
N GLN A 192 8.70 2.05 29.39
CA GLN A 192 9.55 1.70 30.53
C GLN A 192 11.04 1.73 30.15
N ALA A 193 11.39 1.23 28.97
CA ALA A 193 12.76 1.29 28.45
C ALA A 193 13.27 2.74 28.24
N ASP A 194 12.40 3.66 27.80
CA ASP A 194 12.73 5.07 27.65
C ASP A 194 12.90 5.82 28.98
N ALA A 195 12.21 5.40 30.04
CA ALA A 195 12.34 5.96 31.38
C ALA A 195 13.67 5.52 32.06
N GLU A 196 14.07 4.26 31.85
CA GLU A 196 15.35 3.73 32.36
C GLU A 196 16.56 4.34 31.64
N SER A 197 16.45 4.63 30.34
CA SER A 197 17.52 5.30 29.59
C SER A 197 17.71 6.77 30.00
N ARG A 198 16.63 7.47 30.39
CA ARG A 198 16.69 8.85 30.88
C ARG A 198 17.19 8.95 32.33
N SER A 199 16.87 7.98 33.19
CA SER A 199 17.38 7.92 34.56
C SER A 199 18.90 7.64 34.61
N SER A 200 19.40 6.85 33.65
CA SER A 200 20.83 6.53 33.54
C SER A 200 21.70 7.68 33.02
N HIS A 201 21.08 8.71 32.41
CA HIS A 201 21.78 9.87 31.84
C HIS A 201 21.94 11.04 32.82
N ASP A 202 21.23 11.03 33.96
CA ASP A 202 21.22 12.12 34.96
C ASP A 202 22.10 11.81 36.20
N GLN A 203 22.89 10.71 36.15
CA GLN A 203 23.82 10.30 37.22
C GLN A 203 25.31 10.29 36.81
N LEU A 204 25.66 10.94 35.70
CA LEU A 204 27.05 11.19 35.28
C LEU A 204 27.29 12.70 35.11
#